data_AF-C6XT09-F1
#
_entry.id   AF-C6XT09-F1
#
_cell.length_a   1.000
_cell.length_b   1.000
_cell.length_c   1.000
_cell.angle_alpha   90.00
_cell.angle_beta   90.00
_cell.angle_gamma   90.00
#
_symmetry.space_group_name_H-M   'P 1'
#
loop_
_entity.id
_entity.type
_entity.pdbx_description
1 polymer ?
#
loop_
_entity_poly.entity_id
_entity_poly.type
_entity_poly.pdbx_seq_one_letter_code
_entity_poly.pdbx_strand_id
1 'polypeptide(L)'
;MIRHIFVVTSFLIISANLFAQQHSVPKVDFFKDQKKLLCWSGPMSSSFKSNKEISAVPLMHYFDSKKGTARIICKPNYGFDKWKTYIRKYKNIDIEYQKVREIAINESVQKNFTIYAFLMESKYLVDPTEKPYFPGEKEMEFPAPILIYKKEGKNWKQLAKVDVKDWSAFADLQMNTILGKSGYSK
;
A
#
# COMPACT_ATOMS: atom_id res chain seq x y z
N MET A 1 29.37 73.32 -1.49
CA MET A 1 29.24 73.31 -0.03
C MET A 1 28.02 72.44 0.32
N ILE A 2 28.25 71.21 0.83
CA ILE A 2 27.39 70.31 1.66
C ILE A 2 25.90 70.15 1.21
N ARG A 3 25.34 68.97 0.90
CA ARG A 3 25.09 67.82 1.80
C ARG A 3 24.70 66.55 1.05
N HIS A 4 25.23 65.43 1.55
CA HIS A 4 24.83 64.07 1.28
C HIS A 4 23.39 63.79 1.75
N ILE A 5 22.66 62.98 1.00
CA ILE A 5 21.51 62.23 1.51
C ILE A 5 21.78 60.76 1.14
N PHE A 6 22.13 59.97 2.15
CA PHE A 6 22.11 58.52 2.09
C PHE A 6 20.67 58.05 2.33
N VAL A 7 20.08 57.36 1.36
CA VAL A 7 18.84 56.61 1.56
C VAL A 7 19.24 55.15 1.81
N VAL A 8 19.15 54.72 3.06
CA VAL A 8 19.29 53.32 3.45
C VAL A 8 17.91 52.68 3.36
N THR A 9 17.66 51.94 2.28
CA THR A 9 16.43 51.16 2.12
C THR A 9 16.62 49.81 2.82
N SER A 10 16.17 49.74 4.07
CA SER A 10 16.02 48.49 4.81
C SER A 10 14.86 47.68 4.22
N PHE A 11 15.16 46.66 3.42
CA PHE A 11 14.16 45.65 3.07
C PHE A 11 14.08 44.60 4.17
N LEU A 12 12.93 44.57 4.85
CA LEU A 12 12.52 43.52 5.77
C LEU A 12 12.56 42.17 5.07
N ILE A 13 13.39 41.26 5.57
CA ILE A 13 13.28 39.83 5.30
C ILE A 13 12.09 39.32 6.11
N ILE A 14 10.92 39.24 5.48
CA ILE A 14 9.79 38.49 6.03
C ILE A 14 10.12 37.02 5.86
N SER A 15 10.73 36.42 6.89
CA SER A 15 10.88 34.98 7.01
C SER A 15 9.48 34.38 7.15
N ALA A 16 8.88 33.97 6.03
CA ALA A 16 7.70 33.14 6.03
C ALA A 16 8.07 31.79 6.68
N ASN A 17 7.78 31.66 7.98
CA ASN A 17 7.70 30.37 8.64
C ASN A 17 6.53 29.59 8.03
N LEU A 18 6.80 28.95 6.88
CA LEU A 18 5.98 27.86 6.37
C LEU A 18 6.09 26.73 7.40
N PHE A 19 5.20 26.73 8.39
CA PHE A 19 4.83 25.52 9.10
C PHE A 19 4.15 24.60 8.09
N ALA A 20 4.94 23.91 7.27
CA ALA A 20 4.49 22.70 6.61
C ALA A 20 4.04 21.77 7.73
N GLN A 21 2.72 21.64 7.92
CA GLN A 21 2.14 20.59 8.74
C GLN A 21 2.63 19.27 8.16
N GLN A 22 3.72 18.76 8.73
CA GLN A 22 4.29 17.48 8.43
C GLN A 22 3.31 16.47 9.02
N HIS A 23 2.23 16.19 8.29
CA HIS A 23 1.30 15.12 8.64
C HIS A 23 2.14 13.86 8.83
N SER A 24 2.26 13.43 10.09
CA SER A 24 3.11 12.31 10.44
C SER A 24 2.55 11.08 9.76
N VAL A 25 3.35 10.53 8.84
CA VAL A 25 3.02 9.29 8.13
C VAL A 25 2.72 8.20 9.17
N PRO A 26 1.59 7.48 9.06
CA PRO A 26 1.30 6.37 9.95
C PRO A 26 2.43 5.34 9.91
N LYS A 27 3.09 5.10 11.05
CA LYS A 27 4.02 3.99 11.21
C LYS A 27 3.20 2.71 11.41
N VAL A 28 3.04 1.95 10.33
CA VAL A 28 2.27 0.70 10.33
C VAL A 28 3.21 -0.48 10.14
N ASP A 29 3.05 -1.49 11.00
CA ASP A 29 3.61 -2.81 10.76
C ASP A 29 2.46 -3.78 10.54
N PHE A 30 2.20 -4.07 9.26
CA PHE A 30 1.05 -4.88 8.85
C PHE A 30 1.17 -6.34 9.29
N PHE A 31 2.38 -6.84 9.57
CA PHE A 31 2.63 -8.24 9.95
C PHE A 31 2.73 -8.44 11.46
N LYS A 32 2.64 -7.37 12.25
CA LYS A 32 2.75 -7.45 13.71
C LYS A 32 1.63 -8.26 14.36
N ASP A 33 0.40 -8.12 13.87
CA ASP A 33 -0.78 -8.78 14.43
C ASP A 33 -1.46 -9.64 13.37
N GLN A 34 -1.27 -10.94 13.48
CA GLN A 34 -1.76 -11.92 12.51
C GLN A 34 -3.29 -12.07 12.48
N LYS A 35 -3.98 -11.64 13.55
CA LYS A 35 -5.45 -11.65 13.61
C LYS A 35 -6.08 -10.59 12.72
N LYS A 36 -5.29 -9.58 12.31
CA LYS A 36 -5.69 -8.51 11.39
C LYS A 36 -5.47 -8.85 9.93
N LEU A 37 -4.97 -10.06 9.63
CA LEU A 37 -4.61 -10.49 8.28
C LEU A 37 -5.47 -11.64 7.79
N LEU A 38 -6.14 -11.42 6.67
CA LEU A 38 -6.73 -12.47 5.82
C LEU A 38 -5.75 -12.74 4.68
N CYS A 39 -5.47 -14.00 4.37
CA CYS A 39 -4.42 -14.40 3.42
C CYS A 39 -5.00 -15.35 2.37
N TRP A 40 -4.75 -15.11 1.08
CA TRP A 40 -5.19 -15.99 -0.01
C TRP A 40 -4.32 -15.81 -1.26
N SER A 41 -4.39 -16.73 -2.24
CA SER A 41 -3.89 -16.46 -3.59
C SER A 41 -5.09 -16.18 -4.50
N GLY A 42 -5.02 -15.11 -5.27
CA GLY A 42 -6.16 -14.68 -6.08
C GLY A 42 -5.77 -14.03 -7.39
N PRO A 43 -6.72 -13.89 -8.32
CA PRO A 43 -6.48 -13.14 -9.53
C PRO A 43 -6.29 -11.65 -9.22
N MET A 44 -5.49 -10.99 -10.04
CA MET A 44 -5.40 -9.55 -10.08
C MET A 44 -5.35 -9.09 -11.53
N SER A 45 -6.21 -8.15 -11.89
CA SER A 45 -6.25 -7.54 -13.21
C SER A 45 -5.97 -6.04 -13.08
N SER A 46 -5.29 -5.45 -14.07
CA SER A 46 -5.47 -4.00 -14.31
C SER A 46 -6.93 -3.78 -14.75
N SER A 47 -7.45 -2.55 -14.58
CA SER A 47 -8.81 -2.07 -14.90
C SER A 47 -9.73 -3.01 -15.68
N PHE A 48 -11.05 -2.96 -15.45
CA PHE A 48 -12.08 -3.78 -16.13
C PHE A 48 -11.97 -3.86 -17.67
N LYS A 49 -11.22 -2.95 -18.31
CA LYS A 49 -10.96 -2.89 -19.76
C LYS A 49 -9.67 -3.58 -20.21
N SER A 50 -8.90 -4.19 -19.32
CA SER A 50 -7.58 -4.76 -19.64
C SER A 50 -7.61 -6.29 -19.71
N ASN A 51 -6.96 -6.86 -20.74
CA ASN A 51 -6.71 -8.30 -20.84
C ASN A 51 -5.52 -8.76 -19.99
N LYS A 52 -5.00 -7.91 -19.10
CA LYS A 52 -3.80 -8.21 -18.29
C LYS A 52 -4.23 -8.68 -16.91
N GLU A 53 -4.24 -9.99 -16.74
CA GLU A 53 -4.52 -10.66 -15.48
C GLU A 53 -3.31 -11.49 -15.03
N ILE A 54 -3.08 -11.51 -13.72
CA ILE A 54 -2.21 -12.46 -13.05
C ILE A 54 -3.10 -13.34 -12.19
N SER A 55 -3.26 -14.61 -12.56
CA SER A 55 -4.28 -15.49 -11.98
C SER A 55 -4.03 -15.95 -10.55
N ALA A 56 -2.78 -15.89 -10.07
CA ALA A 56 -2.38 -16.42 -8.75
C ALA A 56 -1.37 -15.48 -8.10
N VAL A 57 -1.87 -14.39 -7.53
CA VAL A 57 -1.10 -13.43 -6.75
C VAL A 57 -1.26 -13.77 -5.27
N PRO A 58 -0.18 -13.95 -4.50
CA PRO A 58 -0.28 -14.04 -3.04
C PRO A 58 -0.68 -12.68 -2.46
N LEU A 59 -1.86 -12.65 -1.84
CA LEU A 59 -2.55 -11.46 -1.37
C LEU A 59 -2.84 -11.58 0.12
N MET A 60 -2.82 -10.44 0.81
CA MET A 60 -3.35 -10.33 2.14
C MET A 60 -4.22 -9.09 2.27
N HIS A 61 -5.29 -9.20 3.06
CA HIS A 61 -6.10 -8.07 3.47
C HIS A 61 -5.77 -7.78 4.93
N TYR A 62 -5.36 -6.56 5.21
CA TYR A 62 -5.11 -6.06 6.56
C TYR A 62 -6.24 -5.15 6.99
N PHE A 63 -6.76 -5.34 8.20
CA PHE A 63 -7.75 -4.43 8.79
C PHE A 63 -7.37 -4.02 10.21
N ASP A 64 -7.42 -2.72 10.49
CA ASP A 64 -7.27 -2.13 11.82
C ASP A 64 -8.20 -0.92 11.94
N SER A 65 -9.11 -0.93 12.91
CA SER A 65 -10.12 0.11 13.08
C SER A 65 -9.54 1.52 13.31
N LYS A 66 -8.30 1.62 13.83
CA LYS A 66 -7.64 2.91 14.05
C LYS A 66 -6.83 3.34 12.83
N LYS A 67 -6.10 2.41 12.21
CA LYS A 67 -5.16 2.72 11.13
C LYS A 67 -5.78 2.71 9.74
N GLY A 68 -6.77 1.86 9.51
CA GLY A 68 -7.44 1.67 8.22
C GLY A 68 -7.30 0.25 7.67
N THR A 69 -7.55 0.10 6.37
CA THR A 69 -7.44 -1.17 5.64
C THR A 69 -6.34 -1.11 4.60
N ALA A 70 -5.61 -2.21 4.42
CA ALA A 70 -4.61 -2.32 3.37
C ALA A 70 -4.73 -3.62 2.58
N ARG A 71 -4.59 -3.50 1.26
CA ARG A 71 -4.30 -4.66 0.40
C ARG A 71 -2.79 -4.83 0.33
N ILE A 72 -2.31 -6.01 0.70
CA ILE A 72 -0.89 -6.37 0.69
C ILE A 72 -0.68 -7.35 -0.46
N ILE A 73 0.32 -7.07 -1.28
CA ILE A 73 0.65 -7.85 -2.45
C ILE A 73 2.09 -8.35 -2.33
N CYS A 74 2.27 -9.67 -2.39
CA CYS A 74 3.57 -10.30 -2.33
C CYS A 74 3.98 -10.72 -3.74
N LYS A 75 4.87 -9.97 -4.39
CA LYS A 75 5.43 -10.34 -5.70
C LYS A 75 6.52 -11.40 -5.50
N PRO A 76 6.38 -12.63 -6.02
CA PRO A 76 7.44 -13.63 -5.93
C PRO A 76 8.65 -13.20 -6.75
N ASN A 77 9.84 -13.19 -6.16
CA ASN A 77 11.09 -12.79 -6.82
C ASN A 77 11.49 -13.76 -7.94
N TYR A 78 11.00 -15.00 -7.88
CA TYR A 78 11.19 -16.04 -8.89
C TYR A 78 10.07 -16.07 -9.97
N GLY A 79 9.11 -15.12 -9.93
CA GLY A 79 8.03 -14.99 -10.92
C GLY A 79 6.70 -15.65 -10.51
N PHE A 80 5.59 -15.09 -11.02
CA PHE A 80 4.24 -15.54 -10.69
C PHE A 80 3.90 -16.94 -11.21
N ASP A 81 4.43 -17.35 -12.36
CA ASP A 81 4.14 -18.68 -12.92
C ASP A 81 4.67 -19.82 -12.04
N LYS A 82 5.88 -19.65 -11.48
CA LYS A 82 6.44 -20.61 -10.54
C LYS A 82 5.63 -20.66 -9.24
N TRP A 83 5.16 -19.52 -8.73
CA TRP A 83 4.26 -19.49 -7.57
C TRP A 83 2.95 -20.20 -7.86
N LYS A 84 2.33 -19.92 -9.01
CA LYS A 84 1.10 -20.55 -9.46
C LYS A 84 1.24 -22.08 -9.51
N THR A 85 2.35 -22.59 -10.07
CA THR A 85 2.65 -24.02 -10.07
C THR A 85 2.83 -24.57 -8.64
N TYR A 86 3.55 -23.83 -7.78
CA TYR A 86 3.76 -24.22 -6.39
C TYR A 86 2.46 -24.31 -5.59
N ILE A 87 1.55 -23.34 -5.72
CA ILE A 87 0.35 -23.27 -4.89
C ILE A 87 -0.72 -24.26 -5.37
N ARG A 88 -0.85 -24.46 -6.69
CA ARG A 88 -1.83 -25.39 -7.28
C ARG A 88 -1.57 -26.85 -6.93
N LYS A 89 -0.36 -27.22 -6.54
CA LYS A 89 -0.05 -28.62 -6.14
C LYS A 89 -0.82 -29.06 -4.91
N TYR A 90 -1.24 -28.12 -4.05
CA TYR A 90 -1.91 -28.43 -2.79
C TYR A 90 -3.40 -28.75 -2.96
N LYS A 91 -4.04 -28.28 -4.04
CA LYS A 91 -5.47 -28.52 -4.38
C LYS A 91 -6.45 -28.31 -3.20
N ASN A 92 -6.06 -27.54 -2.20
CA ASN A 92 -6.81 -27.28 -0.97
C ASN A 92 -6.61 -25.82 -0.58
N ILE A 93 -7.72 -25.12 -0.37
CA ILE A 93 -7.74 -23.68 -0.15
C ILE A 93 -7.18 -23.28 1.23
N ASP A 94 -7.37 -24.10 2.26
CA ASP A 94 -6.83 -23.85 3.60
C ASP A 94 -5.30 -23.94 3.61
N ILE A 95 -4.74 -24.92 2.89
CA ILE A 95 -3.29 -25.04 2.72
C ILE A 95 -2.74 -23.84 1.95
N GLU A 96 -3.44 -23.40 0.91
CA GLU A 96 -3.07 -22.19 0.17
C GLU A 96 -3.04 -20.96 1.09
N TYR A 97 -4.08 -20.76 1.90
CA TYR A 97 -4.15 -19.65 2.86
C TYR A 97 -3.00 -19.72 3.87
N GLN A 98 -2.66 -20.92 4.35
CA GLN A 98 -1.49 -21.13 5.21
C GLN A 98 -0.18 -20.78 4.50
N LYS A 99 0.01 -21.17 3.23
CA LYS A 99 1.21 -20.84 2.45
C LYS A 99 1.37 -19.35 2.19
N VAL A 100 0.27 -18.63 1.97
CA VAL A 100 0.33 -17.17 1.88
C VAL A 100 0.64 -16.57 3.25
N ARG A 101 0.00 -17.05 4.32
CA ARG A 101 0.27 -16.60 5.70
C ARG A 101 1.72 -16.83 6.14
N GLU A 102 2.36 -17.91 5.69
CA GLU A 102 3.79 -18.18 5.93
C GLU A 102 4.68 -17.00 5.51
N ILE A 103 4.30 -16.24 4.47
CA ILE A 103 5.01 -15.03 4.04
C ILE A 103 4.95 -13.96 5.15
N ALA A 104 3.83 -13.79 5.86
CA ALA A 104 3.73 -12.77 6.90
C ALA A 104 4.53 -13.11 8.17
N ILE A 105 4.67 -14.40 8.49
CA ILE A 105 5.24 -14.88 9.77
C ILE A 105 6.71 -15.31 9.68
N ASN A 106 7.20 -15.72 8.52
CA ASN A 106 8.54 -16.30 8.38
C ASN A 106 9.47 -15.40 7.55
N GLU A 107 10.44 -14.77 8.20
CA GLU A 107 11.42 -13.89 7.55
C GLU A 107 12.24 -14.60 6.45
N SER A 108 12.51 -15.91 6.59
CA SER A 108 13.22 -16.65 5.53
C SER A 108 12.37 -16.77 4.26
N VAL A 109 11.05 -16.94 4.42
CA VAL A 109 10.09 -16.98 3.30
C VAL A 109 9.93 -15.59 2.68
N GLN A 110 9.85 -14.53 3.50
CA GLN A 110 9.72 -13.13 3.05
C GLN A 110 10.80 -12.73 2.05
N LYS A 111 12.05 -13.19 2.23
CA LYS A 111 13.17 -12.89 1.32
C LYS A 111 12.93 -13.32 -0.13
N ASN A 112 12.01 -14.27 -0.35
CA ASN A 112 11.64 -14.71 -1.68
C ASN A 112 10.59 -13.82 -2.36
N PHE A 113 10.14 -12.75 -1.69
CA PHE A 113 9.10 -11.86 -2.19
C PHE A 113 9.51 -10.40 -2.08
N THR A 114 9.05 -9.60 -3.04
CA THR A 114 8.95 -8.14 -2.90
C THR A 114 7.54 -7.81 -2.43
N ILE A 115 7.40 -7.20 -1.26
CA ILE A 115 6.10 -7.03 -0.60
C ILE A 115 5.70 -5.56 -0.57
N TYR A 116 4.51 -5.26 -1.08
CA TYR A 116 3.91 -3.94 -1.08
C TYR A 116 2.62 -3.94 -0.27
N ALA A 117 2.30 -2.81 0.37
CA ALA A 117 1.00 -2.59 1.00
C ALA A 117 0.39 -1.28 0.49
N PHE A 118 -0.91 -1.30 0.23
CA PHE A 118 -1.71 -0.17 -0.25
C PHE A 118 -2.74 0.14 0.82
N LEU A 119 -2.42 1.10 1.70
CA LEU A 119 -3.22 1.47 2.86
C LEU A 119 -4.14 2.64 2.52
N MET A 120 -5.43 2.47 2.81
CA MET A 120 -6.39 3.56 2.94
C MET A 120 -6.62 3.82 4.42
N GLU A 121 -6.42 5.06 4.87
CA GLU A 121 -6.60 5.43 6.28
C GLU A 121 -8.07 5.29 6.71
N SER A 122 -8.29 4.98 8.00
CA SER A 122 -9.62 4.72 8.58
C SER A 122 -10.67 5.81 8.35
N LYS A 123 -10.25 7.07 8.24
CA LYS A 123 -11.13 8.23 7.97
C LYS A 123 -11.73 8.26 6.57
N TYR A 124 -11.21 7.45 5.64
CA TYR A 124 -11.72 7.31 4.27
C TYR A 124 -12.48 6.00 4.07
N LEU A 125 -12.83 5.31 5.16
CA LEU A 125 -13.54 4.04 5.10
C LEU A 125 -15.00 4.22 5.50
N VAL A 126 -15.87 3.52 4.77
CA VAL A 126 -17.32 3.50 4.99
C VAL A 126 -17.77 2.17 5.57
N ASP A 127 -18.95 2.16 6.16
CA ASP A 127 -19.54 0.91 6.61
C ASP A 127 -19.81 0.01 5.39
N PRO A 128 -19.49 -1.28 5.49
CA PRO A 128 -19.55 -2.18 4.34
C PRO A 128 -20.99 -2.40 3.90
N THR A 129 -21.22 -2.51 2.60
CA THR A 129 -22.56 -2.84 2.07
C THR A 129 -22.92 -4.31 2.25
N GLU A 130 -21.91 -5.16 2.43
CA GLU A 130 -22.04 -6.60 2.65
C GLU A 130 -21.52 -6.99 4.03
N LYS A 131 -21.81 -8.23 4.46
CA LYS A 131 -21.30 -8.75 5.73
C LYS A 131 -19.76 -8.79 5.67
N PRO A 132 -19.05 -8.07 6.54
CA PRO A 132 -17.59 -8.02 6.48
C PRO A 132 -16.97 -9.36 6.90
N TYR A 133 -15.74 -9.60 6.45
CA TYR A 133 -14.95 -10.77 6.85
C TYR A 133 -14.45 -10.62 8.29
N PHE A 134 -14.10 -9.40 8.71
CA PHE A 134 -13.76 -9.09 10.09
C PHE A 134 -14.90 -8.37 10.81
N PRO A 135 -15.15 -8.65 12.10
CA PRO A 135 -16.05 -7.84 12.91
C PRO A 135 -15.61 -6.37 12.91
N GLY A 136 -16.49 -5.48 12.44
CA GLY A 136 -16.24 -4.04 12.35
C GLY A 136 -15.31 -3.61 11.21
N GLU A 137 -15.01 -4.49 10.26
CA GLU A 137 -14.31 -4.09 9.04
C GLU A 137 -15.13 -3.10 8.22
N LYS A 138 -14.42 -2.13 7.66
CA LYS A 138 -14.95 -1.05 6.85
C LYS A 138 -14.42 -1.18 5.43
N GLU A 139 -15.21 -0.73 4.47
CA GLU A 139 -14.88 -0.79 3.06
C GLU A 139 -14.14 0.47 2.61
N MET A 140 -13.27 0.31 1.60
CA MET A 140 -12.62 1.44 0.95
C MET A 140 -13.65 2.25 0.16
N GLU A 141 -13.73 3.55 0.42
CA GLU A 141 -14.49 4.48 -0.39
C GLU A 141 -13.53 5.32 -1.25
N PHE A 142 -13.88 5.49 -2.52
CA PHE A 142 -13.15 6.36 -3.44
C PHE A 142 -14.06 7.54 -3.84
N PRO A 143 -13.52 8.76 -4.04
CA PRO A 143 -12.09 9.09 -4.14
C PRO A 143 -11.38 9.19 -2.78
N ALA A 144 -10.16 8.66 -2.68
CA ALA A 144 -9.37 8.69 -1.46
C ALA A 144 -7.86 8.57 -1.70
N PRO A 145 -7.01 9.10 -0.80
CA PRO A 145 -5.58 8.88 -0.86
C PRO A 145 -5.20 7.47 -0.43
N ILE A 146 -4.32 6.84 -1.20
CA ILE A 146 -3.69 5.56 -0.91
C ILE A 146 -2.23 5.78 -0.55
N LEU A 147 -1.83 5.30 0.63
CA LEU A 147 -0.46 5.25 1.08
C LEU A 147 0.18 3.93 0.64
N ILE A 148 1.28 4.02 -0.10
CA ILE A 148 1.98 2.86 -0.64
C ILE A 148 3.22 2.61 0.18
N TYR A 149 3.35 1.39 0.70
CA TYR A 149 4.50 0.96 1.48
C TYR A 149 5.20 -0.21 0.80
N LYS A 150 6.51 -0.33 1.04
CA LYS A 150 7.32 -1.49 0.69
C LYS A 150 7.95 -2.07 1.95
N LYS A 151 7.94 -3.39 2.09
CA LYS A 151 8.67 -4.08 3.15
C LYS A 151 10.18 -4.06 2.85
N GLU A 152 10.98 -3.58 3.79
CA GLU A 152 12.45 -3.60 3.72
C GLU A 152 13.01 -4.18 5.02
N GLY A 153 13.46 -5.45 4.98
CA GLY A 153 13.89 -6.18 6.17
C GLY A 153 12.76 -6.27 7.20
N LYS A 154 12.99 -5.75 8.42
CA LYS A 154 11.97 -5.68 9.49
C LYS A 154 11.08 -4.45 9.42
N ASN A 155 11.39 -3.47 8.58
CA ASN A 155 10.66 -2.21 8.50
C ASN A 155 9.68 -2.17 7.33
N TRP A 156 8.75 -1.22 7.39
CA TRP A 156 7.91 -0.78 6.29
C TRP A 156 8.30 0.64 5.93
N LYS A 157 8.62 0.87 4.66
CA LYS A 157 9.00 2.17 4.14
C LYS A 157 7.85 2.69 3.28
N GLN A 158 7.32 3.87 3.59
CA GLN A 158 6.38 4.54 2.70
C GLN A 158 7.12 4.98 1.44
N LEU A 159 6.57 4.64 0.28
CA LEU A 159 7.07 5.03 -1.03
C LEU A 159 6.35 6.26 -1.58
N ALA A 160 5.02 6.30 -1.45
CA ALA A 160 4.20 7.36 -2.06
C ALA A 160 2.85 7.51 -1.34
N LYS A 161 2.20 8.64 -1.59
CA LYS A 161 0.78 8.88 -1.34
C LYS A 161 0.15 9.26 -2.68
N VAL A 162 -0.87 8.54 -3.11
CA VAL A 162 -1.51 8.71 -4.43
C VAL A 162 -3.01 8.87 -4.23
N ASP A 163 -3.59 9.96 -4.74
CA ASP A 163 -5.04 10.13 -4.76
C ASP A 163 -5.66 9.23 -5.83
N VAL A 164 -6.56 8.35 -5.41
CA VAL A 164 -7.19 7.35 -6.26
C VAL A 164 -8.67 7.70 -6.38
N LYS A 165 -9.13 7.83 -7.63
CA LYS A 165 -10.49 8.29 -7.94
C LYS A 165 -11.57 7.21 -7.84
N ASP A 166 -11.21 5.96 -8.12
CA ASP A 166 -12.14 4.83 -8.23
C ASP A 166 -11.41 3.49 -8.11
N TRP A 167 -12.18 2.41 -8.02
CA TRP A 167 -11.67 1.03 -7.94
C TRP A 167 -10.81 0.63 -9.14
N SER A 168 -11.08 1.16 -10.33
CA SER A 168 -10.31 0.84 -11.55
C SER A 168 -8.91 1.45 -11.47
N ALA A 169 -8.80 2.70 -11.03
CA ALA A 169 -7.54 3.38 -10.80
C ALA A 169 -6.75 2.70 -9.66
N PHE A 170 -7.43 2.19 -8.64
CA PHE A 170 -6.79 1.40 -7.58
C PHE A 170 -6.18 0.10 -8.11
N ALA A 171 -6.92 -0.64 -8.95
CA ALA A 171 -6.44 -1.86 -9.58
C ALA A 171 -5.22 -1.59 -10.50
N ASP A 172 -5.27 -0.52 -11.29
CA ASP A 172 -4.15 -0.10 -12.13
C ASP A 172 -2.93 0.30 -11.30
N LEU A 173 -3.13 1.01 -10.19
CA LEU A 173 -2.07 1.38 -9.25
C LEU A 173 -1.36 0.13 -8.70
N GLN A 174 -2.11 -0.87 -8.27
CA GLN A 174 -1.59 -2.13 -7.75
C GLN A 174 -0.79 -2.89 -8.82
N MET A 175 -1.38 -3.06 -10.00
CA MET A 175 -0.76 -3.78 -11.12
C MET A 175 0.52 -3.09 -11.59
N ASN A 176 0.49 -1.77 -11.81
CA ASN A 176 1.67 -1.02 -12.23
C ASN A 176 2.77 -1.01 -11.18
N THR A 177 2.42 -1.05 -9.89
CA THR A 177 3.40 -1.18 -8.79
C THR A 177 4.14 -2.50 -8.82
N ILE A 178 3.44 -3.62 -8.92
CA ILE A 178 4.13 -4.91 -8.93
C ILE A 178 4.86 -5.21 -10.24
N LEU A 179 4.41 -4.63 -11.36
CA LEU A 179 5.10 -4.74 -12.65
C LEU A 179 6.29 -3.78 -12.78
N GLY A 180 6.53 -2.91 -11.78
CA GLY A 180 7.64 -1.95 -11.78
C GLY A 180 7.47 -0.81 -12.79
N LYS A 181 6.22 -0.50 -13.18
CA LYS A 181 5.89 0.56 -14.14
C LYS A 181 5.51 1.88 -13.48
N SER A 182 5.33 1.88 -12.17
CA SER A 182 5.07 3.10 -11.44
C SER A 182 6.37 3.87 -11.27
N GLY A 183 6.46 5.00 -11.98
CA GLY A 183 7.53 5.98 -11.85
C GLY A 183 7.41 6.76 -10.55
N TYR A 184 7.49 6.09 -9.40
CA TYR A 184 7.80 6.76 -8.13
C TYR A 184 9.30 7.13 -8.16
N SER A 185 9.72 7.92 -9.14
CA SER A 185 11.09 8.41 -9.20
C SER A 185 11.31 9.35 -8.03
N LYS A 186 12.46 9.17 -7.39
CA LYS A 186 13.02 10.07 -6.39
C LYS A 186 13.06 11.51 -6.89
#